data_AF-A0A8T4F9P3-F1
#
_entry.id   AF-A0A8T4F9P3-F1
#
_cell.length_a   1.000
_cell.length_b   1.000
_cell.length_c   1.000
_cell.angle_alpha   90.00
_cell.angle_beta   90.00
_cell.angle_gamma   90.00
#
_symmetry.space_group_name_H-M   'P 1'
#
loop_
_entity.id
_entity.type
_entity.pdbx_description
1 polymer ?
#
loop_
_entity_poly.entity_id
_entity_poly.type
_entity_poly.pdbx_seq_one_letter_code
_entity_poly.pdbx_strand_id
1 'polypeptide(L)' 'MTPQELHAAIDAVRREERLVWWQVAVQADTGEAPLRALKRGSMTAYQPGLVWLERHTNPSRE' A
#
# COMPACT_ATOMS: atom_id res chain seq x y z
N MET A 1 4.10 -12.90 -0.21
CA MET A 1 3.46 -11.83 0.59
C MET A 1 1.97 -12.11 0.67
N THR A 2 1.42 -12.24 1.86
CA THR A 2 -0.04 -12.31 2.09
C THR A 2 -0.66 -10.90 2.03
N PRO A 3 -1.98 -10.74 1.86
CA PRO A 3 -2.61 -9.41 1.93
C PRO A 3 -2.33 -8.68 3.25
N GLN A 4 -2.23 -9.41 4.37
CA GLN A 4 -1.90 -8.84 5.67
C GLN A 4 -0.45 -8.36 5.73
N GLU A 5 0.49 -9.13 5.18
CA GLU A 5 1.89 -8.71 5.04
C GLU A 5 2.02 -7.48 4.13
N LEU A 6 1.25 -7.43 3.03
CA LEU A 6 1.20 -6.28 2.15
C LEU A 6 0.69 -5.03 2.90
N HIS A 7 -0.41 -5.16 3.65
CA HIS A 7 -0.92 -4.08 4.47
C HIS A 7 0.12 -3.58 5.49
N ALA A 8 0.84 -4.51 6.15
CA ALA A 8 1.86 -4.16 7.13
C ALA A 8 3.05 -3.43 6.47
N ALA A 9 3.50 -3.89 5.32
CA ALA A 9 4.56 -3.24 4.55
C ALA A 9 4.14 -1.84 4.07
N ILE A 10 2.91 -1.69 3.57
CA ILE A 10 2.34 -0.39 3.21
C ILE A 10 2.25 0.53 4.44
N ASP A 11 1.81 0.03 5.60
CA ASP A 11 1.73 0.84 6.82
C ASP A 11 3.10 1.28 7.32
N ALA A 12 4.15 0.46 7.16
CA ALA A 12 5.52 0.82 7.50
C ALA A 12 6.02 1.99 6.63
N VAL A 13 5.98 1.83 5.30
CA VAL A 13 6.41 2.87 4.35
C VAL A 13 5.58 4.15 4.52
N ARG A 14 4.25 4.03 4.67
CA ARG A 14 3.35 5.15 4.95
C ARG A 14 3.79 5.95 6.19
N ARG A 15 4.25 5.28 7.25
CA ARG A 15 4.73 5.95 8.48
C ARG A 15 6.08 6.62 8.28
N GLU A 16 7.00 5.96 7.58
CA GLU A 16 8.32 6.50 7.24
C GLU A 16 8.19 7.78 6.41
N GLU A 17 7.31 7.78 5.41
CA GLU A 17 7.03 8.94 4.56
C GLU A 17 6.01 9.92 5.15
N ARG A 18 5.52 9.65 6.36
CA ARG A 18 4.53 10.47 7.09
C ARG A 18 3.24 10.73 6.30
N LEU A 19 2.83 9.75 5.50
CA LEU A 19 1.61 9.79 4.70
C LEU A 19 0.37 9.38 5.53
N VAL A 20 -0.78 9.94 5.17
CA VAL A 20 -2.08 9.42 5.63
C VAL A 20 -2.65 8.41 4.65
N TRP A 21 -3.54 7.53 5.10
CA TRP A 21 -4.14 6.48 4.26
C TRP A 21 -4.80 7.01 2.97
N TRP A 22 -5.41 8.19 3.04
CA TRP A 22 -5.94 8.87 1.86
C TRP A 22 -4.88 9.13 0.79
N GLN A 23 -3.69 9.62 1.19
CA GLN A 23 -2.60 9.90 0.23
C GLN A 23 -2.09 8.62 -0.41
N VAL A 24 -1.95 7.54 0.38
CA VAL A 24 -1.58 6.21 -0.14
C VAL A 24 -2.61 5.73 -1.15
N ALA A 25 -3.91 5.88 -0.86
CA ALA A 25 -4.98 5.50 -1.77
C ALA A 25 -4.92 6.27 -3.10
N VAL A 26 -4.69 7.58 -3.05
CA VAL A 26 -4.52 8.42 -4.24
C VAL A 26 -3.29 8.00 -5.04
N GLN A 27 -2.14 7.78 -4.40
CA GLN A 27 -0.90 7.36 -5.07
C GLN A 27 -0.99 5.95 -5.67
N ALA A 28 -1.74 5.06 -5.02
CA ALA A 28 -1.97 3.69 -5.47
C ALA A 28 -3.13 3.57 -6.47
N ASP A 29 -3.77 4.67 -6.87
CA ASP A 29 -4.94 4.70 -7.77
C ASP A 29 -6.06 3.74 -7.31
N THR A 30 -6.41 3.82 -6.03
CA THR A 30 -7.43 2.96 -5.41
C THR A 30 -8.17 3.67 -4.26
N GLY A 31 -9.06 2.95 -3.58
CA GLY A 31 -9.77 3.46 -2.40
C GLY A 31 -9.09 3.10 -1.07
N GLU A 32 -9.26 3.97 -0.06
CA GLU A 32 -8.79 3.69 1.31
C GLU A 32 -9.41 2.41 1.90
N ALA A 33 -10.70 2.20 1.68
CA ALA A 33 -11.41 1.04 2.22
C ALA A 33 -10.85 -0.29 1.66
N PRO A 34 -10.63 -0.44 0.34
CA PRO A 34 -9.89 -1.55 -0.25
C PRO A 34 -8.49 -1.76 0.36
N LEU A 35 -7.70 -0.71 0.52
CA LEU A 35 -6.35 -0.82 1.14
C LEU A 35 -6.43 -1.31 2.58
N ARG A 36 -7.33 -0.76 3.40
CA ARG A 36 -7.51 -1.22 4.79
C ARG A 36 -8.11 -2.64 4.86
N ALA A 37 -8.83 -3.08 3.84
CA ALA A 37 -9.36 -4.44 3.77
C ALA A 37 -8.27 -5.49 3.59
N LEU A 38 -7.07 -5.13 3.13
CA LEU A 38 -5.89 -6.01 3.07
C LEU A 38 -5.55 -6.58 4.46
N LYS A 39 -5.71 -5.79 5.54
CA LYS A 39 -5.53 -6.26 6.93
C LYS A 39 -6.47 -7.42 7.29
N ARG A 40 -7.63 -7.52 6.62
CA ARG A 40 -8.62 -8.59 6.80
C ARG A 40 -8.45 -9.74 5.80
N GLY A 41 -7.38 -9.74 5.00
CA GLY A 41 -7.15 -10.77 3.98
C GLY A 41 -7.84 -10.51 2.63
N SER A 42 -8.45 -9.34 2.42
CA SER A 42 -9.06 -9.03 1.13
C SER A 42 -7.99 -8.88 0.05
N MET A 43 -8.32 -9.26 -1.18
CA MET A 43 -7.45 -9.11 -2.35
C MET A 43 -7.79 -7.88 -3.21
N THR A 44 -8.85 -7.13 -2.90
CA THR A 44 -9.40 -6.07 -3.76
C THR A 44 -8.39 -4.97 -4.12
N ALA A 45 -7.50 -4.61 -3.19
CA ALA A 45 -6.41 -3.65 -3.43
C ALA A 45 -5.03 -4.30 -3.41
N TYR A 46 -4.94 -5.63 -3.60
CA TYR A 46 -3.67 -6.33 -3.51
C TYR A 46 -2.70 -5.86 -4.59
N GLN A 47 -3.13 -5.87 -5.85
CA GLN A 47 -2.28 -5.45 -6.96
C GLN A 47 -1.94 -3.95 -6.94
N PRO A 48 -2.90 -3.02 -6.73
CA PRO A 48 -2.59 -1.60 -6.56
C PRO A 48 -1.63 -1.32 -5.38
N GLY A 49 -1.86 -1.97 -4.24
CA GLY A 49 -1.01 -1.84 -3.06
C GLY A 49 0.41 -2.38 -3.28
N LEU A 50 0.55 -3.48 -4.02
CA LEU A 50 1.84 -4.08 -4.32
C LEU A 50 2.65 -3.20 -5.27
N VAL A 51 2.03 -2.66 -6.33
CA VAL A 51 2.67 -1.70 -7.24
C VAL A 51 3.07 -0.42 -6.50
N TRP A 52 2.21 0.09 -5.61
CA TRP A 52 2.54 1.25 -4.78
C TRP A 52 3.75 0.95 -3.88
N LEU A 53 3.77 -0.21 -3.23
CA LEU A 53 4.87 -0.60 -2.35
C LEU A 53 6.20 -0.73 -3.11
N GLU A 54 6.18 -1.34 -4.29
CA GLU A 54 7.37 -1.48 -5.16
C GLU A 54 7.97 -0.12 -5.54
N ARG A 55 7.13 0.88 -5.84
CA ARG A 55 7.58 2.25 -6.19
C ARG A 55 8.30 2.97 -5.05
N HIS A 56 7.91 2.70 -3.80
CA HIS A 56 8.48 3.38 -2.63
C HIS A 56 9.63 2.58 -1.98
N THR A 57 9.68 1.27 -2.20
CA THR A 57 10.75 0.41 -1.67
C THR A 57 11.89 0.19 -2.64
N ASN A 58 11.69 0.45 -3.94
CA ASN A 58 12.77 0.40 -4.93
C ASN A 58 13.12 1.82 -5.41
N PRO A 59 14.14 2.48 -4.84
CA PRO A 59 14.57 3.81 -5.26
C PRO A 59 15.27 3.85 -6.63
N SER A 60 15.31 2.74 -7.38
CA SER A 60 15.92 2.71 -8.71
C SER A 60 14.89 2.93 -9.81
N ARG A 61 14.65 4.21 -10.15
CA ARG A 61 14.57 4.67 -11.55
C ARG A 61 14.66 6.19 -11.63
N GLU A 62 15.75 6.59 -12.31
CA GLU A 62 16.21 7.93 -12.74
C GLU A 62 17.11 8.70 -11.76
#